data_AF-A0A2E0DZH8-F1
#
_entry.id   AF-A0A2E0DZH8-F1
#
_cell.length_a   1.000
_cell.length_b   1.000
_cell.length_c   1.000
_cell.angle_alpha   90.00
_cell.angle_beta   90.00
_cell.angle_gamma   90.00
#
_symmetry.space_group_name_H-M   'P 1'
#
loop_
_entity.id
_entity.type
_entity.pdbx_description
1 polymer ?
#
loop_
_entity_poly.entity_id
_entity_poly.type
_entity_poly.pdbx_seq_one_letter_code
_entity_poly.pdbx_strand_id
1 'polypeptide(L)'
;MKQKPLALPADDRPFDYTPVHTWELPDTPLRDKNIAAQAWIEAPESLLSSGDDLGSVKIAYKRKIGNWLLWRAGPARRSNSRYIAVSISEEQSICTFRLFPDGSGTGMGADGESYENFRAWKISLKNKVT
;
A
#
# COMPACT_ATOMS: atom_id res chain seq x y z
N MET A 1 -5.23 31.13 -19.88
CA MET A 1 -4.68 29.78 -19.62
C MET A 1 -5.55 29.12 -18.55
N LYS A 2 -6.19 27.97 -18.82
CA LYS A 2 -6.95 27.27 -17.78
C LYS A 2 -5.94 26.65 -16.80
N GLN A 3 -5.91 27.15 -15.56
CA GLN A 3 -5.09 26.59 -14.50
C GLN A 3 -5.46 25.11 -14.34
N LYS A 4 -4.47 24.21 -14.48
CA LYS A 4 -4.67 22.79 -14.21
C LYS A 4 -4.97 22.67 -12.70
N PRO A 5 -6.11 22.13 -12.27
CA PRO A 5 -6.44 22.08 -10.85
C PRO A 5 -5.32 21.38 -10.08
N LEU A 6 -4.96 21.94 -8.92
CA LEU A 6 -3.96 21.38 -8.02
C LEU A 6 -4.30 19.89 -7.76
N ALA A 7 -3.29 19.03 -7.83
CA ALA A 7 -3.49 17.61 -7.53
C ALA A 7 -3.93 17.49 -6.07
N LEU A 8 -5.03 16.76 -5.82
CA LEU A 8 -5.47 16.50 -4.44
C LEU A 8 -4.37 15.73 -3.69
N PRO A 9 -4.11 16.09 -2.41
CA PRO A 9 -3.33 15.26 -1.51
C PRO A 9 -3.87 13.83 -1.49
N ALA A 10 -2.99 12.86 -1.27
CA ALA A 10 -3.37 11.44 -1.37
C ALA A 10 -4.52 11.05 -0.43
N ASP A 11 -4.64 11.70 0.73
CA ASP A 11 -5.68 11.38 1.72
C ASP A 11 -7.04 12.00 1.37
N ASP A 12 -7.06 13.03 0.50
CA ASP A 12 -8.28 13.72 0.08
C ASP A 12 -8.87 13.16 -1.23
N ARG A 13 -8.16 12.22 -1.88
CA ARG A 13 -8.64 11.59 -3.11
C ARG A 13 -9.79 10.64 -2.80
N PRO A 14 -10.88 10.68 -3.58
CA PRO A 14 -11.98 9.73 -3.43
C PRO A 14 -11.49 8.30 -3.62
N PHE A 15 -12.08 7.38 -2.85
CA PHE A 15 -11.85 5.95 -3.05
C PHE A 15 -12.66 5.47 -4.25
N ASP A 16 -11.99 4.72 -5.11
CA ASP A 16 -12.58 4.01 -6.24
C ASP A 16 -12.72 2.52 -5.87
N TYR A 17 -13.95 2.04 -5.98
CA TYR A 17 -14.34 0.67 -5.69
C TYR A 17 -14.66 -0.13 -6.97
N THR A 18 -14.39 0.44 -8.15
CA THR A 18 -14.55 -0.24 -9.43
C THR A 18 -13.67 -1.49 -9.45
N PRO A 19 -14.24 -2.70 -9.68
CA PRO A 19 -13.45 -3.94 -9.72
C PRO A 19 -12.29 -3.84 -10.70
N VAL A 20 -11.12 -4.31 -10.27
CA VAL A 20 -9.88 -4.23 -11.04
C VAL A 20 -9.06 -5.51 -10.85
N HIS A 21 -8.53 -6.04 -11.94
CA HIS A 21 -7.60 -7.15 -11.91
C HIS A 21 -6.16 -6.70 -11.69
N THR A 22 -5.32 -7.63 -11.24
CA THR A 22 -3.88 -7.40 -11.00
C THR A 22 -3.16 -6.76 -12.18
N TRP A 23 -3.46 -7.19 -13.42
CA TRP A 23 -2.83 -6.67 -14.64
C TRP A 23 -3.29 -5.26 -15.05
N GLU A 24 -4.36 -4.76 -14.44
CA GLU A 24 -4.91 -3.42 -14.67
C GLU A 24 -4.40 -2.40 -13.63
N LEU A 25 -3.78 -2.87 -12.54
CA LEU A 25 -3.22 -1.98 -11.51
C LEU A 25 -2.02 -1.20 -12.07
N PRO A 26 -2.00 0.13 -11.93
CA PRO A 26 -0.96 0.96 -12.53
C PRO A 26 0.36 0.86 -11.75
N ASP A 27 1.50 1.00 -12.43
CA ASP A 27 2.80 1.00 -11.76
C ASP A 27 2.99 2.16 -10.75
N THR A 28 2.26 3.26 -10.94
CA THR A 28 2.34 4.47 -10.13
C THR A 28 0.97 4.89 -9.60
N PRO A 29 0.92 5.65 -8.48
CA PRO A 29 -0.35 6.06 -7.90
C PRO A 29 -1.12 6.99 -8.85
N LEU A 30 -2.43 6.78 -8.94
CA LEU A 30 -3.32 7.67 -9.68
C LEU A 30 -3.43 9.02 -8.98
N ARG A 31 -3.43 10.10 -9.78
CA ARG A 31 -3.47 11.47 -9.27
C ARG A 31 -4.82 11.85 -8.66
N ASP A 32 -5.89 11.25 -9.16
CA ASP A 32 -7.26 11.79 -8.96
C ASP A 32 -8.12 10.93 -8.03
N LYS A 33 -7.70 9.68 -7.79
CA LYS A 33 -8.45 8.68 -7.01
C LYS A 33 -7.51 7.71 -6.29
N ASN A 34 -8.01 7.10 -5.22
CA ASN A 34 -7.36 5.96 -4.54
C ASN A 34 -8.10 4.68 -4.91
N ILE A 35 -7.43 3.71 -5.54
CA ILE A 35 -8.02 2.38 -5.73
C ILE A 35 -8.12 1.71 -4.36
N ALA A 36 -9.32 1.28 -3.96
CA ALA A 36 -9.54 0.55 -2.72
C ALA A 36 -8.94 -0.85 -2.80
N ALA A 37 -8.43 -1.41 -1.70
CA ALA A 37 -8.06 -2.83 -1.66
C ALA A 37 -9.23 -3.74 -2.01
N GLN A 38 -10.45 -3.36 -1.62
CA GLN A 38 -11.69 -4.06 -1.96
C GLN A 38 -12.04 -4.02 -3.46
N ALA A 39 -11.47 -3.10 -4.23
CA ALA A 39 -11.62 -3.10 -5.69
C ALA A 39 -10.77 -4.17 -6.36
N TRP A 40 -9.66 -4.57 -5.74
CA TRP A 40 -8.77 -5.57 -6.32
C TRP A 40 -9.38 -6.96 -6.19
N ILE A 41 -9.75 -7.56 -7.34
CA ILE A 41 -10.51 -8.81 -7.40
C ILE A 41 -9.72 -9.97 -6.78
N GLU A 42 -8.41 -10.02 -6.98
CA GLU A 42 -7.55 -11.06 -6.42
C GLU A 42 -6.99 -10.71 -5.04
N ALA A 43 -7.52 -9.68 -4.37
CA ALA A 43 -7.00 -9.28 -3.06
C ALA A 43 -7.13 -10.41 -2.02
N PRO A 44 -6.04 -10.80 -1.34
CA PRO A 44 -6.13 -11.77 -0.25
C PRO A 44 -6.87 -11.17 0.94
N GLU A 45 -7.60 -12.00 1.69
CA GLU A 45 -8.34 -11.59 2.89
C GLU A 45 -7.43 -10.92 3.93
N SER A 46 -6.19 -11.38 4.05
CA SER A 46 -5.17 -10.82 4.94
C SER A 46 -4.78 -9.38 4.57
N LEU A 47 -4.87 -8.98 3.29
CA LEU A 47 -4.77 -7.58 2.92
C LEU A 47 -6.00 -6.81 3.39
N LEU A 48 -7.21 -7.35 3.20
CA LEU A 48 -8.47 -6.66 3.53
C LEU A 48 -8.63 -6.41 5.04
N SER A 49 -8.14 -7.33 5.88
CA SER A 49 -8.17 -7.20 7.35
C SER A 49 -6.97 -6.46 7.94
N SER A 50 -5.96 -6.10 7.13
CA SER A 50 -4.74 -5.41 7.61
C SER A 50 -4.96 -4.01 8.21
N GLY A 51 -6.19 -3.50 8.17
CA GLY A 51 -6.60 -2.24 8.79
C GLY A 51 -7.42 -2.38 10.06
N ASP A 52 -7.78 -3.59 10.50
CA ASP A 52 -8.78 -3.78 11.57
C ASP A 52 -8.29 -3.31 12.93
N ASP A 53 -7.05 -3.66 13.32
CA ASP A 53 -6.41 -3.18 14.55
C ASP A 53 -6.07 -1.67 14.52
N LEU A 54 -6.27 -1.02 13.37
CA LEU A 54 -6.15 0.43 13.19
C LEU A 54 -7.50 1.16 13.30
N GLY A 55 -8.59 0.45 13.59
CA GLY A 55 -9.96 0.98 13.57
C GLY A 55 -10.65 0.79 12.23
N SER A 56 -10.39 -0.33 11.54
CA SER A 56 -10.95 -0.70 10.23
C SER A 56 -10.84 0.41 9.18
N VAL A 57 -9.65 1.00 9.10
CA VAL A 57 -9.34 2.08 8.15
C VAL A 57 -9.32 1.57 6.71
N LYS A 58 -9.77 2.42 5.78
CA LYS A 58 -9.71 2.12 4.35
C LYS A 58 -8.27 1.90 3.88
N ILE A 59 -8.09 0.90 3.02
CA ILE A 59 -6.77 0.51 2.49
C ILE A 59 -6.70 0.93 1.02
N ALA A 60 -5.71 1.77 0.69
CA ALA A 60 -5.55 2.34 -0.64
C ALA A 60 -4.31 1.80 -1.34
N TYR A 61 -4.43 1.47 -2.62
CA TYR A 61 -3.30 1.17 -3.49
C TYR A 61 -2.36 2.37 -3.56
N LYS A 62 -1.06 2.10 -3.64
CA LYS A 62 -0.02 3.12 -3.80
C LYS A 62 0.75 2.91 -5.08
N ARG A 63 1.42 1.79 -5.27
CA ARG A 63 2.25 1.55 -6.46
C ARG A 63 2.74 0.10 -6.55
N LYS A 64 3.30 -0.24 -7.69
CA LYS A 64 4.07 -1.47 -7.87
C LYS A 64 5.54 -1.25 -7.46
N ILE A 65 6.15 -2.27 -6.86
CA ILE A 65 7.57 -2.35 -6.52
C ILE A 65 8.06 -3.75 -6.89
N GLY A 66 8.65 -3.90 -8.09
CA GLY A 66 9.02 -5.23 -8.59
C GLY A 66 7.78 -6.13 -8.69
N ASN A 67 7.82 -7.30 -8.04
CA ASN A 67 6.70 -8.25 -7.97
C ASN A 67 5.72 -7.97 -6.82
N TRP A 68 5.78 -6.79 -6.20
CA TRP A 68 4.95 -6.44 -5.05
C TRP A 68 3.98 -5.30 -5.37
N LEU A 69 2.73 -5.46 -4.97
CA LEU A 69 1.72 -4.40 -4.93
C LEU A 69 1.73 -3.75 -3.55
N LEU A 70 2.01 -2.46 -3.51
CA LEU A 70 2.08 -1.70 -2.26
C LEU A 70 0.74 -1.01 -1.97
N TRP A 71 0.22 -1.27 -0.77
CA TRP A 71 -1.00 -0.74 -0.19
C TRP A 71 -0.70 0.03 1.08
N ARG A 72 -1.64 0.87 1.52
CA ARG A 72 -1.57 1.55 2.83
C ARG A 72 -2.93 1.60 3.51
N ALA A 73 -2.96 1.13 4.75
CA ALA A 73 -4.03 1.32 5.72
C ALA A 73 -3.77 2.59 6.54
N GLY A 74 -4.73 3.52 6.58
CA GLY A 74 -4.66 4.73 7.39
C GLY A 74 -3.96 5.94 6.74
N PRO A 75 -3.75 7.03 7.52
CA PRO A 75 -3.29 8.33 7.00
C PRO A 75 -1.85 8.32 6.48
N ALA A 76 -1.47 9.34 5.72
CA ALA A 76 -0.13 9.43 5.12
C ALA A 76 1.00 9.80 6.10
N ARG A 77 0.71 10.53 7.18
CA ARG A 77 1.73 11.14 8.05
C ARG A 77 1.29 11.18 9.51
N ARG A 78 2.26 11.03 10.43
CA ARG A 78 2.14 11.24 11.89
C ARG A 78 0.90 10.61 12.52
N SER A 79 0.55 9.42 12.04
CA SER A 79 -0.56 8.63 12.54
C SER A 79 -0.20 7.16 12.48
N ASN A 80 -0.91 6.37 13.27
CA ASN A 80 -0.93 4.93 13.09
C ASN A 80 -1.35 4.60 11.66
N SER A 81 -0.43 4.04 10.89
CA SER A 81 -0.66 3.56 9.52
C SER A 81 0.15 2.31 9.27
N ARG A 82 -0.29 1.49 8.33
CA ARG A 82 0.41 0.26 7.94
C ARG A 82 0.57 0.25 6.43
N TYR A 83 1.79 0.04 5.96
CA TYR A 83 2.05 -0.33 4.58
C TYR A 83 2.00 -1.85 4.47
N ILE A 84 1.36 -2.34 3.41
CA ILE A 84 1.21 -3.77 3.13
C ILE A 84 1.72 -3.98 1.71
N ALA A 85 2.68 -4.88 1.56
CA ALA A 85 3.15 -5.34 0.25
C ALA A 85 2.60 -6.75 0.04
N VAL A 86 1.88 -6.96 -1.06
CA VAL A 86 1.37 -8.27 -1.47
C VAL A 86 2.10 -8.70 -2.74
N SER A 87 2.68 -9.90 -2.73
CA SER A 87 3.31 -10.50 -3.92
C SER A 87 2.26 -10.79 -4.99
N ILE A 88 2.62 -10.61 -6.27
CA ILE A 88 1.78 -11.01 -7.40
C ILE A 88 1.93 -12.51 -7.76
N SER A 89 2.72 -13.26 -7.00
CA SER A 89 2.78 -14.72 -7.13
C SER A 89 1.47 -15.38 -6.68
N GLU A 90 1.28 -16.64 -7.05
CA GLU A 90 0.07 -17.41 -6.70
C GLU A 90 -0.12 -17.52 -5.17
N GLU A 91 0.96 -17.59 -4.39
CA GLU A 91 0.92 -17.68 -2.93
C GLU A 91 0.59 -16.35 -2.25
N GLN A 92 0.67 -15.22 -2.98
CA GLN A 92 0.35 -13.87 -2.48
C GLN A 92 0.96 -13.56 -1.11
N SER A 93 2.26 -13.82 -0.96
CA SER A 93 3.03 -13.50 0.25
C SER A 93 2.81 -12.05 0.69
N ILE A 94 2.75 -11.80 2.00
CA ILE A 94 2.52 -10.48 2.57
C ILE A 94 3.68 -10.03 3.46
N CYS A 95 4.13 -8.80 3.24
CA CYS A 95 5.02 -8.08 4.13
C CYS A 95 4.32 -6.81 4.66
N THR A 96 4.53 -6.46 5.92
CA THR A 96 3.93 -5.25 6.50
C THR A 96 4.97 -4.35 7.14
N PHE A 97 4.69 -3.05 7.15
CA PHE A 97 5.47 -2.04 7.86
C PHE A 97 4.53 -1.07 8.56
N ARG A 98 4.58 -1.03 9.90
CA ARG A 98 3.83 -0.12 10.76
C ARG A 98 4.58 1.21 10.89
N LEU A 99 3.85 2.32 10.76
CA LEU A 99 4.31 3.64 11.14
C LEU A 99 3.53 4.12 12.36
N PHE A 100 4.24 4.78 13.27
CA PHE A 100 3.71 5.31 14.52
C PHE A 100 3.64 6.85 14.49
N PRO A 101 2.82 7.48 15.35
CA PRO A 101 2.69 8.94 15.40
C PRO A 101 3.99 9.69 15.70
N ASP A 102 4.92 9.08 16.45
CA ASP A 102 6.23 9.64 16.79
C ASP A 102 7.22 9.64 15.61
N GLY A 103 6.84 9.06 14.46
CA GLY A 103 7.67 8.98 13.26
C GLY A 103 8.54 7.72 13.19
N SER A 104 8.54 6.88 14.22
CA SER A 104 9.15 5.56 14.17
C SER A 104 8.33 4.60 13.30
N GLY A 105 8.94 3.46 12.96
CA GLY A 105 8.25 2.40 12.27
C GLY A 105 8.98 1.08 12.39
N THR A 106 8.27 -0.01 12.11
CA THR A 106 8.84 -1.36 12.12
C THR A 106 8.10 -2.27 11.17
N GLY A 107 8.79 -3.22 10.56
CA GLY A 107 8.19 -4.18 9.65
C GLY A 107 9.13 -5.29 9.24
N MET A 108 8.56 -6.40 8.79
CA MET A 108 9.31 -7.52 8.23
C MET A 108 9.45 -7.34 6.72
N GLY A 109 10.69 -7.40 6.22
CA GLY A 109 11.01 -7.33 4.80
C GLY A 109 10.70 -8.61 4.05
N ALA A 110 10.88 -8.58 2.73
CA ALA A 110 10.62 -9.73 1.88
C ALA A 110 11.69 -10.84 2.01
N ASP A 111 12.83 -10.49 2.57
CA ASP A 111 13.95 -11.34 2.98
C ASP A 111 13.76 -11.98 4.37
N GLY A 112 12.69 -11.65 5.08
CA GLY A 112 12.42 -12.14 6.44
C GLY A 112 13.08 -11.32 7.55
N GLU A 113 13.85 -10.30 7.21
CA GLU A 113 14.55 -9.46 8.18
C GLU A 113 13.64 -8.36 8.76
N SER A 114 13.96 -7.91 9.97
CA SER A 114 13.25 -6.80 10.62
C SER A 114 13.87 -5.46 10.25
N TYR A 115 13.01 -4.49 9.93
CA TYR A 115 13.42 -3.15 9.51
C TYR A 115 12.74 -2.08 10.33
N GLU A 116 13.50 -1.12 10.84
CA GLU A 116 12.98 0.11 11.46
C GLU A 116 12.90 1.28 10.46
N ASN A 117 13.63 1.15 9.34
CA ASN A 117 13.69 2.18 8.31
C ASN A 117 12.80 1.81 7.10
N PHE A 118 11.78 2.63 6.83
CA PHE A 118 10.84 2.38 5.74
C PHE A 118 11.48 2.33 4.34
N ARG A 119 12.57 3.08 4.12
CA ARG A 119 13.29 3.05 2.83
C ARG A 119 14.03 1.71 2.67
N ALA A 120 14.70 1.24 3.72
CA ALA A 120 15.37 -0.06 3.72
C ALA A 120 14.37 -1.21 3.52
N TRP A 121 13.23 -1.16 4.22
CA TRP A 121 12.14 -2.12 4.02
C TRP A 121 11.69 -2.19 2.55
N LYS A 122 11.46 -1.05 1.88
CA LYS A 122 11.11 -1.04 0.44
C LYS A 122 12.22 -1.58 -0.47
N ILE A 123 13.49 -1.43 -0.09
CA ILE A 123 14.61 -2.00 -0.83
C ILE A 123 14.59 -3.52 -0.74
N SER A 124 14.27 -4.09 0.44
CA SER A 124 14.10 -5.55 0.58
C SER A 124 13.05 -6.11 -0.38
N LEU A 125 11.91 -5.41 -0.56
CA LEU A 125 10.87 -5.79 -1.51
C LEU A 125 11.39 -5.78 -2.95
N LYS A 126 12.11 -4.71 -3.33
CA LYS A 126 12.65 -4.53 -4.67
C LYS A 126 13.69 -5.60 -5.02
N ASN A 127 14.49 -6.01 -4.04
CA ASN A 127 15.58 -6.95 -4.23
C ASN A 127 15.11 -8.41 -4.25
N LYS A 128 13.89 -8.70 -3.77
CA LYS A 128 13.28 -10.02 -3.93
C LYS A 128 12.84 -10.22 -5.37
N VAL A 129 13.75 -10.78 -6.17
CA VAL A 129 13.46 -11.33 -7.49
C VAL A 129 12.99 -12.76 -7.26
N THR A 130 11.68 -12.97 -7.28
CA THR A 130 11.09 -14.31 -7.34
C THR A 130 10.59 -14.53 -8.74
#